data_AF-A0A2V8MCV9-F1
#
_entry.id   AF-A0A2V8MCV9-F1
#
_cell.length_a   1.000
_cell.length_b   1.000
_cell.length_c   1.000
_cell.angle_alpha   90.00
_cell.angle_beta   90.00
_cell.angle_gamma   90.00
#
_symmetry.space_group_name_H-M   'P 1'
#
loop_
_entity.id
_entity.type
_entity.pdbx_description
1 polymer ?
#
loop_
_entity_poly.entity_id
_entity_poly.type
_entity_poly.pdbx_seq_one_letter_code
_entity_poly.pdbx_strand_id
1 'polypeptide(L)'
;MSKKLTIVVALLALLTLTATAQDAKTVISSASRAMGVEGLNSIHYYGVAQNGNLGQNNNSNQPWPMTAANDYVRAIDFTQPASRATWQTYAVPVTGGPAALAPGQQNITPQNMAWAQQLEIWITPWGFLKGAAANNATVKSDAVGGKRYQVVTFNSPVKSPGGQPYRVVGYINNQNLIERVQTWLENPIFGDMLVEAEYNHYRDAANGLKFPAQIIQRRGGWPTFTAYILGAHANPANIQQLLTVPPAGQRGGGG
;
A
#
# COMPACT_ATOMS: atom_id res chain seq x y z
N MET A 1 39.37 -34.09 -4.97
CA MET A 1 39.40 -32.61 -4.96
C MET A 1 38.01 -31.95 -5.10
N SER A 2 36.96 -32.67 -5.53
CA SER A 2 35.61 -32.10 -5.70
C SER A 2 34.91 -31.68 -4.40
N LYS A 3 34.94 -32.48 -3.33
CA LYS A 3 34.23 -32.18 -2.06
C LYS A 3 34.72 -30.92 -1.33
N LYS A 4 36.03 -30.60 -1.40
CA LYS A 4 36.60 -29.40 -0.78
C LYS A 4 36.21 -28.12 -1.54
N LEU A 5 36.05 -28.20 -2.86
CA LEU A 5 35.60 -27.08 -3.69
C LEU A 5 34.11 -26.77 -3.44
N THR A 6 33.28 -27.80 -3.25
CA THR A 6 31.84 -27.63 -2.96
C THR A 6 31.57 -26.96 -1.60
N ILE A 7 32.39 -27.27 -0.58
CA ILE A 7 32.26 -26.67 0.76
C ILE A 7 32.65 -25.19 0.76
N VAL A 8 33.69 -24.80 0.00
CA VAL A 8 34.13 -23.40 -0.11
C VAL A 8 33.09 -22.54 -0.85
N VAL A 9 32.50 -23.07 -1.94
CA VAL A 9 31.43 -22.37 -2.67
C VAL A 9 30.18 -22.21 -1.80
N ALA A 10 29.81 -23.23 -1.01
CA ALA A 10 28.68 -23.14 -0.08
C ALA A 10 28.93 -22.11 1.05
N LEU A 11 30.15 -22.03 1.58
CA LEU A 11 30.50 -21.05 2.61
C LEU A 11 30.48 -19.60 2.08
N LEU A 12 31.03 -19.35 0.89
CA LEU A 12 31.00 -18.01 0.29
C LEU A 12 29.57 -17.57 -0.04
N ALA A 13 28.73 -18.47 -0.54
CA ALA A 13 27.33 -18.17 -0.81
C ALA A 13 26.55 -17.83 0.49
N LEU A 14 26.83 -18.55 1.60
CA LEU A 14 26.24 -18.24 2.91
C LEU A 14 26.69 -16.87 3.45
N LEU A 15 27.98 -16.52 3.30
CA LEU A 15 28.52 -15.23 3.76
C LEU A 15 27.94 -14.03 3.00
N THR A 16 27.70 -14.17 1.70
CA THR A 16 27.06 -13.09 0.90
C THR A 16 25.59 -12.89 1.24
N LEU A 17 24.86 -13.97 1.55
CA LEU A 17 23.45 -13.90 1.93
C LEU A 17 23.27 -13.22 3.30
N THR A 18 24.17 -13.49 4.26
CA THR A 18 24.08 -12.86 5.59
C THR A 18 24.40 -11.37 5.57
N ALA A 19 25.37 -10.94 4.76
CA ALA A 19 25.72 -9.52 4.59
C ALA A 19 24.54 -8.71 4.03
N THR A 20 23.92 -9.17 2.93
CA THR A 20 22.77 -8.47 2.32
C THR A 20 21.54 -8.40 3.23
N ALA A 21 21.32 -9.42 4.06
CA ALA A 21 20.22 -9.46 5.03
C ALA A 21 20.47 -8.52 6.23
N GLN A 22 21.73 -8.38 6.68
CA GLN A 22 22.09 -7.41 7.72
C GLN A 22 21.92 -5.96 7.23
N ASP A 23 22.29 -5.70 5.97
CA ASP A 23 22.08 -4.39 5.35
C ASP A 23 20.59 -4.04 5.22
N ALA A 24 19.75 -5.00 4.83
CA ALA A 24 18.31 -4.79 4.70
C ALA A 24 17.66 -4.42 6.03
N LYS A 25 17.97 -5.13 7.12
CA LYS A 25 17.45 -4.81 8.46
C LYS A 25 17.81 -3.39 8.89
N THR A 26 19.05 -2.96 8.63
CA THR A 26 19.53 -1.62 8.98
C THR A 26 18.80 -0.53 8.19
N VAL A 27 18.63 -0.72 6.88
CA VAL A 27 17.89 0.21 6.01
C VAL A 27 16.42 0.31 6.45
N ILE A 28 15.76 -0.82 6.70
CA ILE A 28 14.36 -0.86 7.12
C ILE A 28 14.17 -0.21 8.50
N SER A 29 15.08 -0.46 9.45
CA SER A 29 15.04 0.19 10.77
C SER A 29 15.24 1.70 10.68
N SER A 30 16.18 2.16 9.84
CA SER A 30 16.44 3.58 9.64
C SER A 30 15.23 4.30 9.03
N ALA A 31 14.59 3.70 8.02
CA ALA A 31 13.36 4.21 7.44
C ALA A 31 12.18 4.17 8.42
N SER A 32 12.05 3.08 9.18
CA SER A 32 11.00 2.96 10.21
C SER A 32 11.12 4.05 11.27
N ARG A 33 12.35 4.37 11.71
CA ARG A 33 12.59 5.47 12.64
C ARG A 33 12.32 6.84 12.02
N ALA A 34 12.83 7.08 10.81
CA ALA A 34 12.64 8.36 10.11
C ALA A 34 11.16 8.68 9.84
N MET A 35 10.34 7.65 9.63
CA MET A 35 8.93 7.78 9.32
C MET A 35 7.99 7.64 10.53
N GLY A 36 8.52 7.37 11.72
CA GLY A 36 7.71 7.15 12.93
C GLY A 36 6.87 5.87 12.91
N VAL A 37 7.42 4.79 12.32
CA VAL A 37 6.78 3.46 12.21
C VAL A 37 7.18 2.53 13.37
N GLU A 38 8.25 2.85 14.11
CA GLU A 38 8.62 2.12 15.34
C GLU A 38 7.45 2.20 16.35
N GLY A 39 6.88 1.06 16.74
CA GLY A 39 5.71 1.01 17.65
C GLY A 39 4.36 1.42 17.03
N LEU A 40 4.30 1.69 15.72
CA LEU A 40 3.04 1.93 15.03
C LEU A 40 2.26 0.60 14.92
N ASN A 41 1.08 0.48 15.49
CA ASN A 41 0.21 -0.70 15.36
C ASN A 41 -0.93 -0.44 14.38
N SER A 42 -1.40 0.80 14.31
CA SER A 42 -2.47 1.22 13.40
C SER A 42 -2.29 2.68 12.98
N ILE A 43 -2.94 3.07 11.90
CA ILE A 43 -2.95 4.43 11.40
C ILE A 43 -4.35 4.85 10.96
N HIS A 44 -4.71 6.09 11.21
CA HIS A 44 -5.89 6.75 10.67
C HIS A 44 -5.48 8.02 9.95
N TYR A 45 -5.90 8.20 8.70
CA TYR A 45 -5.61 9.41 7.92
C TYR A 45 -6.83 9.87 7.12
N TYR A 46 -6.87 11.16 6.81
CA TYR A 46 -8.02 11.78 6.18
C TYR A 46 -7.64 12.88 5.19
N GLY A 47 -8.55 13.20 4.28
CA GLY A 47 -8.39 14.23 3.28
C GLY A 47 -9.44 14.11 2.17
N VAL A 48 -9.01 14.27 0.92
CA VAL A 48 -9.85 14.04 -0.26
C VAL A 48 -9.16 13.09 -1.21
N ALA A 49 -9.93 12.35 -2.00
CA ALA A 49 -9.40 11.41 -2.96
C ALA A 49 -10.19 11.41 -4.27
N GLN A 50 -9.68 10.66 -5.24
CA GLN A 50 -10.33 10.34 -6.48
C GLN A 50 -10.10 8.86 -6.79
N ASN A 51 -11.13 8.17 -7.29
CA ASN A 51 -11.09 6.75 -7.63
C ASN A 51 -11.38 6.55 -9.12
N GLY A 52 -10.56 5.74 -9.79
CA GLY A 52 -10.74 5.31 -11.17
C GLY A 52 -11.06 3.82 -11.23
N ASN A 53 -12.13 3.47 -11.94
CA ASN A 53 -12.50 2.08 -12.13
C ASN A 53 -11.76 1.49 -13.34
N LEU A 54 -10.91 0.50 -13.06
CA LEU A 54 -10.19 -0.25 -14.10
C LEU A 54 -11.19 -0.88 -15.08
N GLY A 55 -10.97 -0.68 -16.38
CA GLY A 55 -11.81 -1.24 -17.45
C GLY A 55 -13.05 -0.42 -17.82
N GLN A 56 -13.27 0.74 -17.21
CA GLN A 56 -14.40 1.65 -17.52
C GLN A 56 -13.96 2.86 -18.36
N ASN A 57 -12.96 2.67 -19.22
CA ASN A 57 -12.43 3.71 -20.08
C ASN A 57 -13.26 3.88 -21.36
N ASN A 58 -13.48 5.13 -21.77
CA ASN A 58 -14.08 5.44 -23.08
C ASN A 58 -13.15 5.09 -24.25
N ASN A 59 -11.85 4.89 -23.98
CA ASN A 59 -10.78 4.63 -24.95
C ASN A 59 -9.61 3.88 -24.25
N SER A 60 -9.02 2.87 -24.89
CA SER A 60 -7.87 2.08 -24.41
C SER A 60 -6.59 2.89 -24.10
N ASN A 61 -6.41 4.07 -24.69
CA ASN A 61 -5.21 4.90 -24.60
C ASN A 61 -5.35 6.15 -23.71
N GLN A 62 -6.40 6.24 -22.89
CA GLN A 62 -6.67 7.40 -22.02
C GLN A 62 -6.76 6.98 -20.56
N PRO A 63 -6.48 7.88 -19.60
CA PRO A 63 -6.69 7.65 -18.18
C PRO A 63 -8.14 7.23 -17.87
N TRP A 64 -8.33 6.44 -16.81
CA TRP A 64 -9.66 6.05 -16.33
C TRP A 64 -10.45 7.29 -15.87
N PRO A 65 -11.76 7.38 -16.15
CA PRO A 65 -12.60 8.42 -15.55
C PRO A 65 -12.50 8.35 -14.03
N MET A 66 -12.00 9.43 -13.43
CA MET A 66 -11.81 9.54 -11.98
C MET A 66 -13.05 10.16 -11.34
N THR A 67 -13.62 9.48 -10.35
CA THR A 67 -14.73 9.98 -9.54
C THR A 67 -14.20 10.56 -8.23
N ALA A 68 -14.72 11.72 -7.82
CA ALA A 68 -14.32 12.34 -6.56
C ALA A 68 -14.77 11.50 -5.37
N ALA A 69 -13.88 11.37 -4.39
CA ALA A 69 -14.10 10.77 -3.09
C ALA A 69 -13.81 11.84 -2.02
N ASN A 70 -14.85 12.63 -1.72
CA ASN A 70 -14.81 13.70 -0.72
C ASN A 70 -14.84 13.11 0.69
N ASP A 71 -14.38 13.88 1.68
CA ASP A 71 -14.34 13.47 3.09
C ASP A 71 -13.70 12.07 3.26
N TYR A 72 -12.63 11.83 2.50
CA TYR A 72 -11.97 10.54 2.47
C TYR A 72 -11.30 10.29 3.81
N VAL A 73 -11.63 9.17 4.43
CA VAL A 73 -11.02 8.69 5.66
C VAL A 73 -10.57 7.26 5.45
N ARG A 74 -9.39 6.92 5.95
CA ARG A 74 -8.90 5.54 5.97
C ARG A 74 -8.24 5.20 7.30
N ALA A 75 -8.64 4.06 7.85
CA ALA A 75 -8.04 3.43 9.01
C ALA A 75 -7.43 2.08 8.63
N ILE A 76 -6.25 1.77 9.15
CA ILE A 76 -5.53 0.52 8.91
C ILE A 76 -5.00 0.01 10.25
N ASP A 77 -5.25 -1.26 10.57
CA ASP A 77 -4.60 -2.01 11.65
C ASP A 77 -3.60 -2.98 11.05
N PHE A 78 -2.35 -2.92 11.50
CA PHE A 78 -1.26 -3.76 11.03
C PHE A 78 -1.04 -5.01 11.89
N THR A 79 -1.61 -5.06 13.10
CA THR A 79 -1.47 -6.20 14.02
C THR A 79 -2.38 -7.36 13.63
N GLN A 80 -3.60 -7.01 13.20
CA GLN A 80 -4.51 -7.89 12.49
C GLN A 80 -4.85 -7.20 11.17
N PRO A 81 -4.14 -7.50 10.07
CA PRO A 81 -4.21 -6.73 8.82
C PRO A 81 -5.63 -6.47 8.35
N ALA A 82 -6.12 -5.26 8.64
CA ALA A 82 -7.46 -4.79 8.33
C ALA A 82 -7.39 -3.34 7.87
N SER A 83 -8.31 -2.96 6.99
CA SER A 83 -8.39 -1.59 6.50
C SER A 83 -9.83 -1.24 6.18
N ARG A 84 -10.24 -0.05 6.58
CA ARG A 84 -11.53 0.53 6.18
C ARG A 84 -11.33 1.93 5.64
N ALA A 85 -11.88 2.19 4.47
CA ALA A 85 -11.95 3.52 3.88
C ALA A 85 -13.40 3.94 3.68
N THR A 86 -13.71 5.20 3.90
CA THR A 86 -15.03 5.80 3.67
C THR A 86 -14.90 7.14 2.97
N TRP A 87 -15.87 7.49 2.14
CA TRP A 87 -15.91 8.77 1.44
C TRP A 87 -17.35 9.13 1.03
N GLN A 88 -17.53 10.35 0.55
CA GLN A 88 -18.73 10.81 -0.14
C GLN A 88 -18.44 11.00 -1.63
N THR A 89 -19.38 10.64 -2.48
CA THR A 89 -19.26 10.84 -3.94
C THR A 89 -20.61 11.21 -4.55
N TYR A 90 -20.60 11.92 -5.67
CA TYR A 90 -21.82 12.16 -6.43
C TYR A 90 -22.00 11.03 -7.44
N ALA A 91 -22.91 10.11 -7.14
CA ALA A 91 -23.22 8.98 -8.00
C ALA A 91 -24.38 9.32 -8.94
N VAL A 92 -24.22 9.00 -10.23
CA VAL A 92 -25.33 9.06 -11.19
C VAL A 92 -26.12 7.76 -11.09
N PRO A 93 -27.43 7.80 -10.79
CA PRO A 93 -28.25 6.60 -10.76
C PRO A 93 -28.24 5.86 -12.10
N VAL A 94 -28.12 4.53 -12.06
CA VAL A 94 -28.17 3.68 -13.28
C VAL A 94 -29.50 3.81 -14.04
N THR A 95 -30.55 4.28 -13.37
CA THR A 95 -31.88 4.54 -13.93
C THR A 95 -32.00 5.89 -14.64
N GLY A 96 -30.92 6.69 -14.68
CA GLY A 96 -30.96 8.09 -15.10
C GLY A 96 -31.45 9.02 -13.98
N GLY A 97 -31.10 10.31 -14.10
CA GLY A 97 -31.43 11.35 -13.12
C GLY A 97 -30.21 12.19 -12.70
N PRO A 98 -30.43 13.26 -11.91
CA PRO A 98 -29.34 14.08 -11.39
C PRO A 98 -28.43 13.26 -10.47
N ALA A 99 -27.14 13.58 -10.46
CA ALA A 99 -26.20 12.96 -9.54
C ALA A 99 -26.58 13.29 -8.09
N ALA A 100 -26.61 12.29 -7.23
CA ALA A 100 -26.93 12.45 -5.81
C ALA A 100 -25.70 12.10 -4.97
N LEU A 101 -25.56 12.79 -3.83
CA LEU A 101 -24.51 12.47 -2.86
C LEU A 101 -24.78 11.08 -2.26
N ALA A 102 -23.78 10.21 -2.32
CA ALA A 102 -23.85 8.85 -1.81
C ALA A 102 -22.58 8.50 -1.03
N PRO A 103 -22.70 7.77 0.09
CA PRO A 103 -21.55 7.25 0.80
C PRO A 103 -20.91 6.10 0.02
N GLY A 104 -19.59 6.09 -0.05
CA GLY A 104 -18.79 4.96 -0.50
C GLY A 104 -17.95 4.38 0.63
N GLN A 105 -17.65 3.09 0.55
CA GLN A 105 -16.74 2.43 1.49
C GLN A 105 -15.96 1.29 0.84
N GLN A 106 -14.78 1.03 1.38
CA GLN A 106 -13.98 -0.16 1.12
C GLN A 106 -13.65 -0.80 2.46
N ASN A 107 -13.92 -2.09 2.61
CA ASN A 107 -13.68 -2.82 3.85
C ASN A 107 -12.84 -4.08 3.58
N ILE A 108 -11.69 -4.17 4.21
CA ILE A 108 -10.76 -5.29 4.15
C ILE A 108 -10.66 -5.84 5.58
N THR A 109 -11.18 -7.05 5.78
CA THR A 109 -11.13 -7.73 7.09
C THR A 109 -9.87 -8.58 7.21
N PRO A 110 -9.45 -8.94 8.44
CA PRO A 110 -8.32 -9.86 8.65
C PRO A 110 -8.51 -11.23 7.98
N GLN A 111 -9.75 -11.66 7.75
CA GLN A 111 -10.07 -12.93 7.11
C GLN A 111 -9.92 -12.86 5.58
N ASN A 112 -9.88 -11.66 4.99
CA ASN A 112 -9.74 -11.49 3.56
C ASN A 112 -8.27 -11.59 3.14
N MET A 113 -7.83 -12.81 2.86
CA MET A 113 -6.45 -13.10 2.50
C MET A 113 -6.14 -12.90 1.00
N ALA A 114 -7.11 -12.45 0.19
CA ALA A 114 -6.89 -12.22 -1.23
C ALA A 114 -5.87 -11.10 -1.44
N TRP A 115 -4.84 -11.33 -2.26
CA TRP A 115 -3.78 -10.34 -2.47
C TRP A 115 -4.31 -9.03 -3.04
N ALA A 116 -5.31 -9.08 -3.92
CA ALA A 116 -6.01 -7.91 -4.46
C ALA A 116 -6.53 -6.95 -3.38
N GLN A 117 -6.80 -7.45 -2.18
CA GLN A 117 -7.26 -6.69 -1.02
C GLN A 117 -6.12 -6.41 -0.06
N GLN A 118 -5.30 -7.41 0.27
CA GLN A 118 -4.17 -7.26 1.18
C GLN A 118 -3.12 -6.26 0.67
N LEU A 119 -2.90 -6.18 -0.64
CA LEU A 119 -1.96 -5.23 -1.22
C LEU A 119 -2.28 -3.79 -0.82
N GLU A 120 -3.56 -3.44 -0.67
CA GLU A 120 -3.99 -2.10 -0.29
C GLU A 120 -3.48 -1.70 1.11
N ILE A 121 -3.14 -2.66 1.97
CA ILE A 121 -2.50 -2.43 3.28
C ILE A 121 -0.98 -2.38 3.10
N TRP A 122 -0.42 -3.39 2.44
CA TRP A 122 1.03 -3.64 2.42
C TRP A 122 1.81 -2.75 1.46
N ILE A 123 1.17 -2.13 0.47
CA ILE A 123 1.85 -1.18 -0.39
C ILE A 123 1.94 0.22 0.22
N THR A 124 1.09 0.57 1.21
CA THR A 124 1.20 1.86 1.93
C THR A 124 2.60 2.04 2.51
N PRO A 125 3.12 3.27 2.70
CA PRO A 125 4.51 3.44 3.08
C PRO A 125 4.82 2.83 4.46
N TRP A 126 3.86 2.91 5.38
CA TRP A 126 3.96 2.30 6.70
C TRP A 126 3.79 0.78 6.65
N GLY A 127 2.80 0.29 5.88
CA GLY A 127 2.57 -1.14 5.69
C GLY A 127 3.77 -1.82 5.03
N PHE A 128 4.39 -1.18 4.03
CA PHE A 128 5.56 -1.70 3.35
C PHE A 128 6.73 -1.94 4.31
N LEU A 129 7.06 -0.95 5.16
CA LEU A 129 8.16 -1.09 6.13
C LEU A 129 7.90 -2.22 7.12
N LYS A 130 6.64 -2.39 7.56
CA LYS A 130 6.24 -3.52 8.41
C LYS A 130 6.33 -4.86 7.69
N GLY A 131 5.83 -4.94 6.46
CA GLY A 131 5.91 -6.14 5.64
C GLY A 131 7.37 -6.54 5.38
N ALA A 132 8.22 -5.58 5.05
CA ALA A 132 9.65 -5.79 4.81
C ALA A 132 10.36 -6.30 6.08
N ALA A 133 10.07 -5.70 7.24
CA ALA A 133 10.64 -6.13 8.52
C ALA A 133 10.24 -7.57 8.90
N ALA A 134 9.02 -7.99 8.53
CA ALA A 134 8.48 -9.30 8.87
C ALA A 134 8.86 -10.44 7.88
N ASN A 135 9.27 -10.11 6.65
CA ASN A 135 9.36 -11.08 5.56
C ASN A 135 10.76 -11.20 4.94
N ASN A 136 11.82 -11.14 5.77
CA ASN A 136 13.22 -11.33 5.35
C ASN A 136 13.59 -10.55 4.07
N ALA A 137 13.23 -9.27 4.07
CA ALA A 137 13.49 -8.40 2.93
C ALA A 137 14.98 -8.35 2.55
N THR A 138 15.24 -8.16 1.27
CA THR A 138 16.56 -7.88 0.70
C THR A 138 16.66 -6.41 0.31
N VAL A 139 17.88 -5.90 0.19
CA VAL A 139 18.13 -4.53 -0.25
C VAL A 139 19.20 -4.51 -1.35
N LYS A 140 19.05 -3.60 -2.30
CA LYS A 140 20.10 -3.19 -3.23
C LYS A 140 20.08 -1.67 -3.40
N SER A 141 21.23 -1.07 -3.67
CA SER A 141 21.29 0.31 -4.13
C SER A 141 21.00 0.36 -5.63
N ASP A 142 20.15 1.28 -6.06
CA ASP A 142 19.80 1.47 -7.48
C ASP A 142 19.63 2.96 -7.80
N ALA A 143 19.75 3.32 -9.07
CA ALA A 143 19.54 4.68 -9.55
C ALA A 143 18.40 4.70 -10.58
N VAL A 144 17.30 5.37 -10.25
CA VAL A 144 16.14 5.52 -11.14
C VAL A 144 16.04 6.99 -11.52
N GLY A 145 16.13 7.29 -12.82
CA GLY A 145 16.08 8.68 -13.31
C GLY A 145 17.16 9.58 -12.71
N GLY A 146 18.36 9.06 -12.46
CA GLY A 146 19.47 9.79 -11.85
C GLY A 146 19.39 9.96 -10.33
N LYS A 147 18.29 9.57 -9.69
CA LYS A 147 18.11 9.59 -8.24
C LYS A 147 18.45 8.24 -7.61
N ARG A 148 19.27 8.26 -6.57
CA ARG A 148 19.67 7.06 -5.81
C ARG A 148 18.59 6.62 -4.83
N TYR A 149 18.37 5.32 -4.79
CA TYR A 149 17.43 4.65 -3.88
C TYR A 149 18.08 3.44 -3.22
N GLN A 150 17.69 3.19 -1.98
CA GLN A 150 17.76 1.85 -1.41
C GLN A 150 16.47 1.12 -1.81
N VAL A 151 16.60 0.13 -2.67
CA VAL A 151 15.49 -0.67 -3.18
C VAL A 151 15.33 -1.90 -2.30
N VAL A 152 14.28 -1.91 -1.50
CA VAL A 152 13.96 -2.99 -0.56
C VAL A 152 12.91 -3.90 -1.20
N THR A 153 13.10 -5.22 -1.13
CA THR A 153 12.18 -6.20 -1.71
C THR A 153 11.84 -7.27 -0.69
N PHE A 154 10.56 -7.61 -0.56
CA PHE A 154 10.12 -8.81 0.16
C PHE A 154 9.09 -9.59 -0.65
N ASN A 155 8.89 -10.85 -0.28
CA ASN A 155 7.86 -11.71 -0.84
C ASN A 155 6.72 -11.86 0.18
N SER A 156 5.50 -11.61 -0.26
CA SER A 156 4.29 -11.79 0.55
C SER A 156 4.12 -13.27 0.93
N PRO A 157 3.57 -13.58 2.13
CA PRO A 157 3.18 -14.95 2.47
C PRO A 157 2.01 -15.45 1.61
N VAL A 158 1.26 -14.55 0.98
CA VAL A 158 0.17 -14.88 0.05
C VAL A 158 0.77 -15.31 -1.29
N LYS A 159 0.23 -16.38 -1.87
CA LYS A 159 0.65 -16.91 -3.18
C LYS A 159 -0.37 -16.60 -4.27
N SER A 160 0.15 -16.34 -5.46
CA SER A 160 -0.61 -16.29 -6.72
C SER A 160 -1.30 -17.63 -7.00
N PRO A 161 -2.31 -17.67 -7.89
CA PRO A 161 -2.86 -18.92 -8.39
C PRO A 161 -1.80 -19.86 -8.99
N GLY A 162 -0.71 -19.30 -9.54
CA GLY A 162 0.45 -20.04 -10.03
C GLY A 162 1.41 -20.55 -8.95
N GLY A 163 1.12 -20.33 -7.67
CA GLY A 163 1.88 -20.84 -6.52
C GLY A 163 3.10 -20.00 -6.12
N GLN A 164 3.39 -18.91 -6.84
CA GLN A 164 4.48 -17.98 -6.53
C GLN A 164 4.04 -16.91 -5.54
N PRO A 165 4.85 -16.55 -4.53
CA PRO A 165 4.51 -15.44 -3.64
C PRO A 165 4.52 -14.11 -4.39
N TYR A 166 3.66 -13.17 -3.99
CA TYR A 166 3.67 -11.83 -4.58
C TYR A 166 4.89 -11.04 -4.12
N ARG A 167 5.65 -10.50 -5.07
CA ARG A 167 6.78 -9.62 -4.79
C ARG A 167 6.29 -8.20 -4.48
N VAL A 168 6.88 -7.58 -3.46
CA VAL A 168 6.64 -6.17 -3.09
C VAL A 168 7.98 -5.45 -3.07
N VAL A 169 8.09 -4.34 -3.79
CA VAL A 169 9.34 -3.59 -4.00
C VAL A 169 9.16 -2.14 -3.59
N GLY A 170 9.93 -1.67 -2.62
CA GLY A 170 9.87 -0.29 -2.12
C GLY A 170 11.16 0.48 -2.40
N TYR A 171 11.01 1.76 -2.72
CA TYR A 171 12.09 2.67 -3.05
C TYR A 171 12.25 3.69 -1.91
N ILE A 172 13.32 3.54 -1.13
CA ILE A 172 13.65 4.42 -0.01
C ILE A 172 14.67 5.46 -0.49
N ASN A 173 14.36 6.74 -0.33
CA ASN A 173 15.23 7.84 -0.72
C ASN A 173 16.37 8.08 0.30
N ASN A 174 17.25 9.06 0.03
CA ASN A 174 18.35 9.43 0.92
C ASN A 174 17.92 10.06 2.26
N GLN A 175 16.65 10.42 2.42
CA GLN A 175 16.04 10.90 3.66
C GLN A 175 15.37 9.76 4.44
N ASN A 176 15.56 8.52 4.00
CA ASN A 176 14.90 7.32 4.54
C ASN A 176 13.36 7.35 4.44
N LEU A 177 12.82 8.04 3.42
CA LEU A 177 11.39 8.09 3.12
C LEU A 177 11.04 7.15 1.97
N ILE A 178 9.93 6.43 2.08
CA ILE A 178 9.39 5.60 1.00
C ILE A 178 8.76 6.52 -0.05
N GLU A 179 9.27 6.54 -1.28
CA GLU A 179 8.70 7.35 -2.36
C GLU A 179 7.83 6.54 -3.31
N ARG A 180 8.08 5.24 -3.41
CA ARG A 180 7.32 4.35 -4.27
C ARG A 180 7.29 2.94 -3.73
N VAL A 181 6.17 2.26 -3.88
CA VAL A 181 6.04 0.82 -3.66
C VAL A 181 5.36 0.19 -4.87
N GLN A 182 5.87 -0.95 -5.32
CA GLN A 182 5.36 -1.70 -6.45
C GLN A 182 5.00 -3.12 -6.04
N THR A 183 3.98 -3.67 -6.67
CA THR A 183 3.66 -5.10 -6.66
C THR A 183 2.98 -5.49 -7.98
N TRP A 184 2.63 -6.76 -8.12
CA TRP A 184 1.94 -7.28 -9.29
C TRP A 184 0.66 -7.97 -8.86
N LEU A 185 -0.35 -7.88 -9.71
CA LEU A 185 -1.64 -8.52 -9.53
C LEU A 185 -2.05 -9.19 -10.84
N GLU A 186 -2.55 -10.41 -10.78
CA GLU A 186 -3.06 -11.12 -11.94
C GLU A 186 -4.27 -10.39 -12.51
N ASN A 187 -4.27 -10.21 -13.81
CA ASN A 187 -5.35 -9.57 -14.54
C ASN A 187 -5.59 -10.30 -15.87
N PRO A 188 -6.84 -10.61 -16.24
CA PRO A 188 -7.14 -11.32 -17.49
C PRO A 188 -6.65 -10.64 -18.77
N ILE A 189 -6.47 -9.31 -18.75
CA ILE A 189 -6.04 -8.53 -19.91
C ILE A 189 -4.55 -8.20 -19.83
N PHE A 190 -4.09 -7.75 -18.65
CA PHE A 190 -2.71 -7.26 -18.47
C PHE A 190 -1.70 -8.35 -18.05
N GLY A 191 -2.15 -9.59 -17.79
CA GLY A 191 -1.31 -10.64 -17.23
C GLY A 191 -0.89 -10.28 -15.80
N ASP A 192 0.42 -10.24 -15.53
CA ASP A 192 0.97 -9.74 -14.27
C ASP A 192 0.94 -8.20 -14.28
N MET A 193 -0.22 -7.64 -13.94
CA MET A 193 -0.46 -6.20 -13.95
C MET A 193 0.36 -5.51 -12.86
N LEU A 194 1.22 -4.58 -13.26
CA LEU A 194 1.95 -3.73 -12.32
C LEU A 194 0.96 -2.81 -11.57
N VAL A 195 1.08 -2.84 -10.24
CA VAL A 195 0.45 -1.91 -9.31
C VAL A 195 1.56 -1.08 -8.68
N GLU A 196 1.50 0.24 -8.84
CA GLU A 196 2.48 1.18 -8.27
C GLU A 196 1.77 2.18 -7.38
N ALA A 197 2.33 2.47 -6.21
CA ALA A 197 1.90 3.56 -5.36
C ALA A 197 3.07 4.52 -5.13
N GLU A 198 2.86 5.80 -5.43
CA GLU A 198 3.83 6.89 -5.25
C GLU A 198 3.41 7.80 -4.10
N TYR A 199 4.39 8.32 -3.38
CA TYR A 199 4.23 9.07 -2.14
C TYR A 199 5.01 10.38 -2.21
N ASN A 200 4.28 11.49 -2.29
CA ASN A 200 4.87 12.81 -2.49
C ASN A 200 4.54 13.74 -1.32
N HIS A 201 5.40 14.77 -1.17
CA HIS A 201 5.18 15.89 -0.25
C HIS A 201 4.96 15.45 1.20
N TYR A 202 5.91 14.68 1.76
CA TYR A 202 5.84 14.22 3.15
C TYR A 202 5.68 15.38 4.14
N ARG A 203 4.82 15.16 5.14
CA ARG A 203 4.55 16.06 6.27
C ARG A 203 4.70 15.31 7.58
N ASP A 204 4.92 16.07 8.64
CA ASP A 204 4.96 15.58 10.01
C ASP A 204 3.56 15.66 10.65
N ALA A 205 3.20 14.60 11.37
CA ALA A 205 2.07 14.54 12.29
C ALA A 205 2.59 14.51 13.73
N ALA A 206 1.68 14.38 14.70
CA ALA A 206 2.05 14.22 16.10
C ALA A 206 2.96 13.00 16.31
N ASN A 207 3.82 13.09 17.34
CA ASN A 207 4.69 12.00 17.79
C ASN A 207 5.68 11.47 16.73
N GLY A 208 6.09 12.32 15.77
CA GLY A 208 7.11 11.98 14.76
C GLY A 208 6.63 11.08 13.62
N LEU A 209 5.32 10.80 13.53
CA LEU A 209 4.76 10.10 12.39
C LEU A 209 4.88 10.97 11.13
N LYS A 210 5.49 10.43 10.08
CA LYS A 210 5.48 11.06 8.76
C LYS A 210 4.39 10.47 7.87
N PHE A 211 3.75 11.32 7.09
CA PHE A 211 2.75 10.91 6.10
C PHE A 211 2.91 11.66 4.78
N PRO A 212 2.67 11.02 3.62
CA PRO A 212 2.67 11.71 2.34
C PRO A 212 1.41 12.56 2.20
N ALA A 213 1.56 13.83 1.81
CA ALA A 213 0.41 14.68 1.53
C ALA A 213 -0.25 14.34 0.18
N GLN A 214 0.42 13.58 -0.69
CA GLN A 214 -0.17 13.04 -1.91
C GLN A 214 0.20 11.56 -2.10
N ILE A 215 -0.82 10.75 -2.41
CA ILE A 215 -0.69 9.34 -2.76
C ILE A 215 -1.24 9.17 -4.17
N ILE A 216 -0.49 8.53 -5.08
CA ILE A 216 -0.96 8.19 -6.42
C ILE A 216 -0.77 6.70 -6.62
N GLN A 217 -1.86 5.96 -6.83
CA GLN A 217 -1.81 4.55 -7.23
C GLN A 217 -2.08 4.42 -8.72
N ARG A 218 -1.22 3.70 -9.43
CA ARG A 218 -1.41 3.30 -10.83
C ARG A 218 -1.59 1.80 -10.92
N ARG A 219 -2.43 1.38 -11.87
CA ARG A 219 -2.61 -0.01 -12.26
C ARG A 219 -2.65 -0.08 -13.78
N GLY A 220 -1.85 -0.96 -14.37
CA GLY A 220 -1.74 -1.05 -15.83
C GLY A 220 -1.24 0.25 -16.48
N GLY A 221 -0.38 1.00 -15.79
CA GLY A 221 0.23 2.26 -16.29
C GLY A 221 -0.59 3.53 -16.04
N TRP A 222 -1.84 3.42 -15.59
CA TRP A 222 -2.73 4.58 -15.43
C TRP A 222 -3.18 4.79 -13.98
N PRO A 223 -3.37 6.04 -13.51
CA PRO A 223 -3.85 6.32 -12.16
C PRO A 223 -5.25 5.75 -11.90
N THR A 224 -5.38 4.92 -10.87
CA THR A 224 -6.67 4.38 -10.38
C THR A 224 -7.06 4.95 -9.03
N PHE A 225 -6.13 5.58 -8.31
CA PHE A 225 -6.41 6.27 -7.06
C PHE A 225 -5.46 7.45 -6.92
N THR A 226 -5.99 8.58 -6.46
CA THR A 226 -5.17 9.72 -6.04
C THR A 226 -5.77 10.31 -4.79
N ALA A 227 -4.97 10.52 -3.74
CA ALA A 227 -5.42 11.12 -2.50
C ALA A 227 -4.54 12.29 -2.10
N TYR A 228 -5.16 13.32 -1.55
CA TYR A 228 -4.54 14.48 -0.93
C TYR A 228 -4.81 14.42 0.57
N ILE A 229 -3.77 14.09 1.34
CA ILE A 229 -3.89 13.80 2.77
C ILE A 229 -3.68 15.08 3.57
N LEU A 230 -4.64 15.39 4.44
CA LEU A 230 -4.62 16.57 5.30
C LEU A 230 -3.99 16.28 6.66
N GLY A 231 -4.21 15.08 7.19
CA GLY A 231 -3.64 14.65 8.47
C GLY A 231 -3.63 13.14 8.64
N ALA A 232 -2.78 12.69 9.56
CA ALA A 232 -2.65 11.30 9.96
C ALA A 232 -2.41 11.17 11.46
N HIS A 233 -2.88 10.07 12.05
CA HIS A 233 -2.77 9.76 13.47
C HIS A 233 -2.25 8.33 13.63
N ALA A 234 -1.15 8.19 14.38
CA ALA A 234 -0.65 6.90 14.81
C ALA A 234 -1.51 6.36 15.96
N ASN A 235 -1.79 5.06 15.94
CA ASN A 235 -2.41 4.32 17.04
C ASN A 235 -3.69 4.98 17.61
N PRO A 236 -4.69 5.34 16.78
CA PRO A 236 -5.93 5.90 17.28
C PRO A 236 -6.59 4.96 18.29
N ALA A 237 -6.93 5.48 19.47
CA ALA A 237 -7.53 4.69 20.55
C ALA A 237 -8.86 4.02 20.15
N ASN A 238 -9.57 4.60 19.19
CA ASN A 238 -10.84 4.10 18.64
C ASN A 238 -10.66 3.27 17.35
N ILE A 239 -9.50 2.66 17.12
CA ILE A 239 -9.22 1.89 15.88
C ILE A 239 -10.31 0.85 15.57
N GLN A 240 -10.82 0.13 16.57
CA GLN A 240 -11.87 -0.88 16.38
C GLN A 240 -13.18 -0.26 15.86
N GLN A 241 -13.53 0.93 16.33
CA GLN A 241 -14.73 1.65 15.85
C GLN A 241 -14.53 2.12 14.41
N LEU A 242 -13.34 2.63 14.07
CA LEU A 242 -13.01 3.09 12.71
C LEU A 242 -13.07 1.94 11.68
N LEU A 243 -12.70 0.73 12.09
CA LEU A 243 -12.75 -0.49 11.26
C LEU A 243 -14.13 -1.15 11.19
N THR A 244 -15.06 -0.79 12.08
CA THR A 244 -16.40 -1.39 12.10
C THR A 244 -17.28 -0.76 11.01
N VAL A 245 -17.96 -1.61 10.23
CA VAL A 245 -19.02 -1.16 9.31
C VAL A 245 -20.28 -0.91 10.14
N PRO A 246 -20.83 0.32 10.16
CA PRO A 246 -22.08 0.58 10.86
C PRO A 246 -23.20 -0.34 10.35
N PRO A 247 -24.13 -0.80 11.21
CA PRO A 247 -25.32 -1.48 10.75
C PRO A 247 -26.00 -0.64 9.67
N ALA A 248 -26.45 -1.27 8.58
CA ALA A 248 -27.30 -0.58 7.62
C ALA A 248 -28.52 -0.06 8.38
N GLY A 249 -28.66 1.26 8.49
CA GLY A 249 -29.80 1.85 9.16
C GLY A 249 -31.07 1.28 8.55
N GLN A 250 -31.93 0.69 9.37
CA GLN A 250 -33.31 0.42 8.98
C GLN A 250 -33.84 1.73 8.42
N ARG A 251 -34.06 1.80 7.11
CA ARG A 251 -34.89 2.85 6.53
C ARG A 251 -36.19 2.81 7.30
N GLY A 252 -36.40 3.79 8.17
CA GLY A 252 -37.70 4.03 8.77
C GLY A 252 -38.67 4.25 7.62
N GLY A 253 -39.45 3.21 7.30
CA GLY A 253 -40.69 3.37 6.57
C GLY A 253 -41.62 4.17 7.48
N GLY A 254 -41.70 5.47 7.23
CA GLY A 254 -42.62 6.37 7.89
C GLY A 254 -43.21 7.31 6.84
N GLY A 255 -44.47 7.09 6.50
CA GLY A 255 -45.27 7.87 5.55
C GLY A 255 -45.92 7.01 4.50
#